data_AF-A0A6G9D4P6-F1
#
_entry.id   AF-A0A6G9D4P6-F1
#
_cell.length_a   1.000
_cell.length_b   1.000
_cell.length_c   1.000
_cell.angle_alpha   90.00
_cell.angle_beta   90.00
_cell.angle_gamma   90.00
#
_symmetry.space_group_name_H-M   'P 1'
#
loop_
_entity.id
_entity.type
_entity.pdbx_description
1 polymer ?
#
loop_
_entity_poly.entity_id
_entity_poly.type
_entity_poly.pdbx_seq_one_letter_code
_entity_poly.pdbx_strand_id
1 'polypeptide(L)'
;MHADLMSEALARAARHDALPVSSSAQTASTFQAFAYLATWTVAGLALAGVVFGLWVLAEHARAKRAGSEPRISPNVDGRGIVVVSLVGVVIALSAAVLVNFFR
;
A
#
# COMPACT_ATOMS: atom_id res chain seq x y z
N MET A 1 -52.96 22.75 -16.91
CA MET A 1 -52.28 23.34 -15.72
C MET A 1 -51.90 22.30 -14.66
N HIS A 2 -52.71 21.28 -14.36
CA HIS A 2 -52.32 20.21 -13.40
C HIS A 2 -51.30 19.18 -13.96
N ALA A 3 -51.28 18.98 -15.28
CA ALA A 3 -50.31 18.08 -15.92
C ALA A 3 -48.86 18.59 -15.84
N ASP A 4 -48.65 19.91 -15.91
CA ASP A 4 -47.31 20.50 -15.76
C ASP A 4 -46.76 20.28 -14.36
N LEU A 5 -47.57 20.54 -13.33
CA LEU A 5 -47.17 20.35 -11.94
C LEU A 5 -46.81 18.90 -11.63
N MET A 6 -47.51 17.94 -12.25
CA MET A 6 -47.23 16.51 -12.07
C MET A 6 -45.94 16.11 -12.78
N SER A 7 -45.66 16.65 -13.98
CA SER A 7 -44.39 16.42 -14.68
C SER A 7 -43.20 17.04 -13.94
N GLU A 8 -43.42 18.21 -13.36
CA GLU A 8 -42.39 18.96 -12.64
C GLU A 8 -42.11 18.33 -11.27
N ALA A 9 -43.14 17.80 -10.60
CA ALA A 9 -43.00 16.97 -9.41
C ALA A 9 -42.26 15.66 -9.72
N LEU A 10 -42.57 14.98 -10.83
CA LEU A 10 -41.86 13.77 -11.26
C LEU A 10 -40.39 14.06 -11.61
N ALA A 11 -40.12 15.17 -12.30
CA ALA A 11 -38.77 15.61 -12.64
C ALA A 11 -37.96 16.06 -11.41
N ARG A 12 -38.63 16.55 -10.36
CA ARG A 12 -38.01 16.90 -9.07
C ARG A 12 -37.76 15.65 -8.23
N ALA A 13 -38.70 14.71 -8.19
CA ALA A 13 -38.54 13.41 -7.56
C ALA A 13 -37.41 12.60 -8.22
N ALA A 14 -37.34 12.55 -9.55
CA ALA A 14 -36.25 11.90 -10.29
C ALA A 14 -34.86 12.54 -10.03
N ARG A 15 -34.81 13.84 -9.73
CA ARG A 15 -33.59 14.54 -9.31
C ARG A 15 -33.24 14.30 -7.83
N HIS A 16 -34.22 13.98 -7.01
CA HIS A 16 -34.05 13.68 -5.58
C HIS A 16 -33.70 12.20 -5.33
N ASP A 17 -34.18 11.30 -6.21
CA ASP A 17 -33.85 9.87 -6.29
C ASP A 17 -32.57 9.59 -7.10
N ALA A 18 -31.97 10.63 -7.70
CA ALA A 18 -30.54 10.64 -8.03
C ALA A 18 -29.76 10.72 -6.70
N LEU A 19 -29.86 9.65 -5.94
CA LEU A 19 -29.19 9.36 -4.69
C LEU A 19 -27.68 9.68 -4.80
N PRO A 20 -26.99 9.86 -3.67
CA PRO A 20 -25.57 10.22 -3.59
C PRO A 20 -24.64 9.08 -4.07
N VAL A 21 -24.84 8.58 -5.28
CA VAL A 21 -23.97 7.63 -5.99
C VAL A 21 -22.62 8.29 -6.27
N SER A 22 -22.58 9.62 -6.35
CA SER A 22 -21.34 10.37 -6.46
C SER A 22 -20.46 10.25 -5.21
N SER A 23 -21.01 10.28 -3.99
CA SER A 23 -20.16 10.28 -2.79
C SER A 23 -19.57 8.91 -2.48
N SER A 24 -20.34 7.82 -2.62
CA SER A 24 -19.88 6.46 -2.34
C SER A 24 -18.92 5.94 -3.42
N ALA A 25 -19.19 6.20 -4.70
CA ALA A 25 -18.30 5.84 -5.80
C ALA A 25 -17.00 6.67 -5.80
N GLN A 26 -17.06 7.95 -5.43
CA GLN A 26 -15.87 8.80 -5.29
C GLN A 26 -15.05 8.45 -4.04
N THR A 27 -15.70 8.02 -2.95
CA THR A 27 -14.99 7.52 -1.76
C THR A 27 -14.30 6.19 -2.06
N ALA A 28 -14.97 5.28 -2.77
CA ALA A 28 -14.37 4.01 -3.19
C ALA A 28 -13.18 4.20 -4.14
N SER A 29 -13.28 5.09 -5.13
CA SER A 29 -12.18 5.36 -6.07
C SER A 29 -10.99 6.07 -5.41
N THR A 30 -11.24 6.99 -4.48
CA THR A 30 -10.19 7.65 -3.70
C THR A 30 -9.48 6.67 -2.76
N PHE A 31 -10.25 5.81 -2.07
CA PHE A 31 -9.69 4.77 -1.22
C PHE A 31 -8.84 3.77 -2.01
N GLN A 32 -9.30 3.37 -3.20
CA GLN A 32 -8.55 2.47 -4.08
C GLN A 32 -7.23 3.10 -4.56
N ALA A 33 -7.23 4.40 -4.90
CA ALA A 33 -6.02 5.13 -5.28
C ALA A 33 -5.01 5.24 -4.12
N PHE A 34 -5.49 5.54 -2.90
CA PHE A 34 -4.65 5.56 -1.70
C PHE A 34 -4.09 4.18 -1.35
N ALA A 35 -4.91 3.13 -1.42
CA ALA A 35 -4.48 1.75 -1.18
C ALA A 35 -3.40 1.32 -2.17
N TYR A 36 -3.52 1.71 -3.43
CA TYR A 36 -2.50 1.45 -4.45
C TYR A 36 -1.18 2.15 -4.12
N LEU A 37 -1.21 3.46 -3.85
CA LEU A 37 -0.04 4.23 -3.44
C LEU A 37 0.63 3.64 -2.20
N ALA A 38 -0.14 3.29 -1.17
CA ALA A 38 0.35 2.67 0.06
C ALA A 38 1.01 1.31 -0.20
N THR A 39 0.46 0.51 -1.12
CA THR A 39 1.03 -0.80 -1.47
C THR A 39 2.40 -0.64 -2.10
N TRP A 40 2.57 0.30 -3.03
CA TRP A 40 3.86 0.55 -3.68
C TRP A 40 4.91 1.14 -2.75
N THR A 41 4.52 2.05 -1.85
CA THR A 41 5.46 2.61 -0.86
C THR A 41 5.94 1.55 0.12
N VAL A 42 5.03 0.70 0.62
CA VAL A 42 5.40 -0.42 1.51
C VAL A 42 6.29 -1.42 0.79
N ALA A 43 5.98 -1.77 -0.47
CA ALA A 43 6.83 -2.66 -1.27
C ALA A 43 8.24 -2.06 -1.47
N GLY A 44 8.34 -0.78 -1.79
CA GLY A 44 9.62 -0.08 -1.93
C GLY A 44 10.42 -0.04 -0.64
N LEU A 45 9.78 0.25 0.49
CA LEU A 45 10.42 0.26 1.81
C LEU A 45 10.93 -1.13 2.20
N ALA A 46 10.14 -2.16 1.91
CA ALA A 46 10.51 -3.55 2.17
C ALA A 46 11.70 -3.99 1.32
N LEU A 47 11.74 -3.64 0.03
CA LEU A 47 12.90 -3.90 -0.83
C LEU A 47 14.16 -3.17 -0.33
N ALA A 48 14.04 -1.90 0.07
CA ALA A 48 15.15 -1.16 0.66
C ALA A 48 15.64 -1.82 1.96
N GLY A 49 14.73 -2.33 2.78
CA GLY A 49 15.05 -3.11 3.98
C GLY A 49 15.81 -4.40 3.68
N VAL A 50 15.43 -5.14 2.63
CA VAL A 50 16.17 -6.35 2.18
C VAL A 50 17.58 -5.99 1.76
N VAL A 51 17.75 -4.95 0.93
CA VAL A 51 19.06 -4.49 0.46
C VAL A 51 19.93 -4.04 1.64
N PHE A 52 19.37 -3.27 2.57
CA PHE A 52 20.06 -2.83 3.76
C PHE A 52 20.46 -4.01 4.67
N GLY A 53 19.55 -4.95 4.91
CA GLY A 53 19.83 -6.15 5.70
C GLY A 53 20.94 -6.99 5.08
N LEU A 54 20.92 -7.22 3.76
CA LEU A 54 21.97 -7.95 3.06
C LEU A 54 23.31 -7.21 3.10
N TRP A 55 23.29 -5.87 3.01
CA TRP A 55 24.50 -5.05 3.14
C TRP A 55 25.11 -5.19 4.53
N VAL A 56 24.30 -5.16 5.59
CA VAL A 56 24.74 -5.40 6.98
C VAL A 56 25.36 -6.79 7.12
N LEU A 57 24.73 -7.84 6.59
CA LEU A 57 25.31 -9.20 6.60
C LEU A 57 26.66 -9.25 5.87
N ALA A 58 26.76 -8.60 4.71
CA ALA A 58 27.99 -8.56 3.92
C ALA A 58 29.12 -7.84 4.65
N GLU A 59 28.81 -6.75 5.35
CA GLU A 59 29.78 -5.99 6.14
C GLU A 59 30.31 -6.83 7.33
N HIS A 60 29.43 -7.51 8.06
CA HIS A 60 29.85 -8.42 9.13
C HIS A 60 30.68 -9.60 8.60
N ALA A 61 30.34 -10.15 7.43
CA ALA A 61 31.12 -11.22 6.81
C ALA A 61 32.50 -10.73 6.34
N ARG A 62 32.59 -9.51 5.79
CA ARG A 62 33.86 -8.89 5.39
C ARG A 62 34.74 -8.59 6.60
N ALA A 63 34.18 -8.03 7.67
CA ALA A 63 34.90 -7.76 8.92
C ALA A 63 35.51 -9.03 9.52
N LYS A 64 34.73 -10.13 9.58
CA LYS A 64 35.22 -11.44 10.03
C LYS A 64 36.36 -11.99 9.18
N ARG A 65 36.32 -11.80 7.85
CA ARG A 65 37.38 -12.27 6.93
C ARG A 65 38.63 -11.41 6.99
N ALA A 66 38.48 -10.11 7.20
CA ALA A 66 39.58 -9.16 7.25
C ALA A 66 40.26 -9.06 8.64
N GLY A 67 39.67 -9.66 9.68
CA GLY A 67 40.16 -9.53 11.05
C GLY A 67 39.99 -8.12 11.63
N SER A 68 39.19 -7.27 10.98
CA SER A 68 38.93 -5.88 11.39
C SER A 68 37.63 -5.76 12.17
N GLU A 69 37.53 -4.72 13.00
CA GLU A 69 36.27 -4.36 13.65
C GLU A 69 35.19 -4.01 12.61
N PRO A 70 33.95 -4.51 12.77
CA PRO A 70 32.86 -4.16 11.90
C PRO A 70 32.51 -2.67 12.04
N ARG A 71 32.31 -1.98 10.89
CA ARG A 71 31.84 -0.58 10.86
C ARG A 71 30.43 -0.41 11.43
N ILE A 72 29.65 -1.48 11.44
CA ILE A 72 28.26 -1.50 11.91
C ILE A 72 28.26 -2.19 13.28
N SER A 73 27.56 -1.58 14.24
CA SER A 73 27.47 -2.07 15.61
C SER A 73 27.11 -3.57 15.64
N PRO A 74 27.81 -4.39 16.45
CA PRO A 74 27.53 -5.82 16.56
C PRO A 74 26.12 -6.14 17.09
N ASN A 75 25.40 -5.15 17.61
CA ASN A 75 24.01 -5.29 18.06
C ASN A 75 22.98 -5.25 16.92
N VAL A 76 23.38 -4.94 15.69
CA VAL A 76 22.47 -4.89 14.54
C VAL A 76 22.34 -6.29 13.93
N ASP A 77 21.21 -6.95 14.18
CA ASP A 77 20.92 -8.25 13.57
C ASP A 77 20.45 -8.09 12.11
N GLY A 78 21.40 -8.07 11.19
CA GLY A 78 21.12 -8.00 9.75
C GLY A 78 20.20 -9.14 9.26
N ARG A 79 20.24 -10.34 9.87
CA ARG A 79 19.32 -11.44 9.52
C ARG A 79 17.90 -11.08 9.90
N GLY A 80 17.70 -10.54 11.10
CA GLY A 80 16.40 -10.05 11.56
C GLY A 80 15.83 -9.00 10.61
N ILE A 81 16.64 -8.06 10.14
CA ILE A 81 16.23 -7.03 9.17
C ILE A 81 15.77 -7.66 7.85
N VAL A 82 16.53 -8.62 7.30
CA VAL A 82 16.16 -9.30 6.04
C VAL A 82 14.84 -10.07 6.21
N VAL A 83 14.66 -10.78 7.33
CA VAL A 83 13.45 -11.58 7.60
C VAL A 83 12.22 -10.66 7.70
N VAL A 84 12.30 -9.60 8.51
CA VAL A 84 11.20 -8.63 8.64
C VAL A 84 10.88 -7.97 7.30
N SER A 85 11.90 -7.62 6.54
CA SER A 85 11.72 -7.03 5.20
C SER A 85 11.05 -8.00 4.23
N LEU A 86 11.43 -9.28 4.23
CA LEU A 86 10.79 -10.32 3.41
C LEU A 86 9.32 -10.53 3.79
N VAL A 87 9.00 -10.55 5.08
CA VAL A 87 7.61 -10.60 5.55
C VAL A 87 6.81 -9.40 5.03
N GLY A 88 7.40 -8.20 5.08
CA GLY A 88 6.83 -6.99 4.50
C GLY A 88 6.56 -7.12 2.99
N VAL A 89 7.50 -7.69 2.24
CA VAL A 89 7.33 -7.97 0.79
C VAL A 89 6.16 -8.93 0.55
N VAL A 90 6.04 -10.02 1.32
CA VAL A 90 4.96 -11.00 1.18
C VAL A 90 3.59 -10.37 1.46
N ILE A 91 3.50 -9.53 2.49
CA ILE A 91 2.26 -8.78 2.81
C ILE A 91 1.93 -7.81 1.68
N ALA A 92 2.90 -7.05 1.18
CA ALA A 92 2.69 -6.10 0.08
C ALA A 92 2.26 -6.81 -1.20
N LEU A 93 2.85 -7.96 -1.54
CA LEU A 93 2.46 -8.78 -2.68
C LEU A 93 1.04 -9.34 -2.50
N SER A 94 0.71 -9.83 -1.31
CA SER A 94 -0.64 -10.35 -1.01
C SER A 94 -1.69 -9.25 -1.14
N ALA A 95 -1.40 -8.05 -0.65
CA ALA A 95 -2.24 -6.87 -0.80
C ALA A 95 -2.37 -6.44 -2.26
N ALA A 96 -1.27 -6.45 -3.03
CA ALA A 96 -1.29 -6.13 -4.46
C ALA A 96 -2.15 -7.13 -5.25
N VAL A 97 -2.03 -8.43 -4.96
CA VAL A 97 -2.87 -9.48 -5.58
C VAL A 97 -4.34 -9.24 -5.25
N LEU A 98 -4.66 -8.95 -3.98
CA LEU A 98 -6.03 -8.69 -3.54
C LEU A 98 -6.63 -7.47 -4.28
N VAL A 99 -5.88 -6.36 -4.35
CA VAL A 99 -6.31 -5.14 -5.07
C VAL A 99 -6.54 -5.42 -6.56
N ASN A 100 -5.70 -6.25 -7.18
CA ASN A 100 -5.82 -6.59 -8.59
C ASN A 100 -6.97 -7.56 -8.88
N PHE A 101 -7.39 -8.36 -7.89
CA PHE A 101 -8.50 -9.31 -8.01
C PHE A 101 -9.88 -8.62 -7.91
N PHE A 102 -9.97 -7.52 -7.17
CA PHE A 102 -11.19 -6.71 -7.02
C PHE A 102 -11.31 -5.58 -8.05
N ARG A 103 -10.41 -5.54 -9.03
CA ARG A 103 -10.43 -4.59 -10.15
C ARG A 103 -11.18 -5.20 -11.33
#